data_AF-A0A1M7ZVW3-F1
#
_entry.id   AF-A0A1M7ZVW3-F1
#
_cell.length_a   1.000
_cell.length_b   1.000
_cell.length_c   1.000
_cell.angle_alpha   90.00
_cell.angle_beta   90.00
_cell.angle_gamma   90.00
#
_symmetry.space_group_name_H-M   'P 1'
#
loop_
_entity.id
_entity.type
_entity.pdbx_description
1 polymer ?
#
loop_
_entity_poly.entity_id
_entity_poly.type
_entity_poly.pdbx_seq_one_letter_code
_entity_poly.pdbx_strand_id
1 'polypeptide(L)'
;MKKIILRIIIFLVGVGIAFLTESFFRGFIQDVFQISTSDKIQFIGKNIYFIPNIIFLPILGLSIVTLSIENSNKNNFQIFINILRSLLLFFISIILISAVDAKLKVIECTACIDGIRKLNWNDINYGIILGSSILISIIPSLIKIKKTNSKKRNLIF
;
A
#
# COMPACT_ATOMS: atom_id res chain seq x y z
N MET A 1 21.69 -13.74 -15.71
CA MET A 1 22.10 -13.51 -14.31
C MET A 1 22.05 -12.04 -13.90
N LYS A 2 22.76 -11.09 -14.56
CA LYS A 2 22.80 -9.67 -14.16
C LYS A 2 21.43 -9.00 -13.89
N LYS A 3 20.42 -9.25 -14.75
CA LYS A 3 19.06 -8.71 -14.59
C LYS A 3 18.30 -9.28 -13.39
N ILE A 4 18.59 -10.52 -12.98
CA ILE A 4 17.96 -11.16 -11.81
C ILE A 4 18.53 -10.56 -10.53
N ILE A 5 19.86 -10.45 -10.47
CA ILE A 5 20.58 -9.83 -9.34
C ILE A 5 20.09 -8.38 -9.12
N LEU A 6 19.96 -7.60 -10.19
CA LEU A 6 19.44 -6.24 -10.11
C LEU A 6 18.02 -6.19 -9.49
N ARG A 7 17.13 -7.13 -9.86
CA ARG A 7 15.77 -7.18 -9.31
C ARG A 7 15.74 -7.58 -7.83
N ILE A 8 16.66 -8.45 -7.41
CA ILE A 8 16.82 -8.81 -6.00
C ILE A 8 17.27 -7.59 -5.19
N ILE A 9 18.24 -6.82 -5.70
CA ILE A 9 18.69 -5.59 -5.05
C ILE A 9 17.54 -4.58 -4.96
N ILE A 10 16.79 -4.37 -6.05
CA ILE A 10 15.61 -3.48 -6.06
C ILE A 10 14.54 -3.94 -5.06
N PHE A 11 14.30 -5.24 -4.96
CA PHE A 11 13.39 -5.81 -3.97
C PHE A 11 13.83 -5.48 -2.54
N LEU A 12 15.11 -5.69 -2.21
CA LEU A 12 15.66 -5.39 -0.89
C LEU A 12 15.60 -3.90 -0.56
N VAL A 13 15.87 -3.02 -1.54
CA VAL A 13 15.68 -1.56 -1.39
C VAL A 13 14.21 -1.26 -1.05
N GLY A 14 13.26 -1.89 -1.74
CA GLY A 14 11.85 -1.71 -1.44
C GLY A 14 11.42 -2.20 -0.05
N VAL A 15 11.98 -3.32 0.41
CA VAL A 15 11.78 -3.79 1.80
C VAL A 15 12.36 -2.77 2.79
N GLY A 16 13.53 -2.21 2.52
CA GLY A 16 14.14 -1.15 3.34
C GLY A 16 13.27 0.10 3.41
N ILE A 17 12.73 0.56 2.28
CA ILE A 17 11.78 1.69 2.23
C ILE A 17 10.52 1.37 3.04
N ALA A 18 9.98 0.14 2.94
CA ALA A 18 8.81 -0.28 3.69
C ALA A 18 9.05 -0.15 5.19
N PHE A 19 10.18 -0.67 5.67
CA PHE A 19 10.56 -0.59 7.08
C PHE A 19 10.63 0.85 7.58
N LEU A 20 11.25 1.75 6.81
CA LEU A 20 11.41 3.17 7.19
C LEU A 20 10.09 3.95 7.16
N THR A 21 9.16 3.60 6.28
CA THR A 21 7.92 4.36 6.04
C THR A 21 6.71 3.80 6.78
N GLU A 22 6.81 2.60 7.37
CA GLU A 22 5.69 1.94 8.03
C GLU A 22 5.06 2.79 9.16
N SER A 23 5.89 3.40 10.01
CA SER A 23 5.41 4.26 11.11
C SER A 23 4.62 5.46 10.60
N PHE A 24 5.10 6.10 9.53
CA PHE A 24 4.41 7.21 8.88
C PHE A 24 3.03 6.78 8.36
N PHE A 25 2.95 5.66 7.65
CA PHE A 25 1.68 5.19 7.09
C PHE A 25 0.67 4.77 8.16
N ARG A 26 1.12 4.26 9.30
CA ARG A 26 0.24 3.96 10.43
C ARG A 26 -0.41 5.23 10.98
N GLY A 27 0.38 6.28 11.20
CA GLY A 27 -0.12 7.60 11.58
C GLY A 27 -1.15 8.12 10.59
N PHE A 28 -0.80 8.09 9.30
CA PHE A 28 -1.71 8.50 8.24
C PHE A 28 -3.03 7.72 8.23
N ILE A 29 -2.99 6.39 8.42
CA ILE A 29 -4.21 5.56 8.51
C ILE A 29 -5.07 5.98 9.71
N GLN A 30 -4.46 6.27 10.85
CA GLN A 30 -5.19 6.68 12.06
C GLN A 30 -5.88 8.04 11.86
N ASP A 31 -5.18 9.00 11.25
CA ASP A 31 -5.76 10.30 10.92
C ASP A 31 -6.99 10.11 10.01
N VAL A 32 -6.89 9.23 9.01
CA VAL A 32 -8.04 8.90 8.15
C VAL A 32 -9.16 8.25 8.95
N PHE A 33 -8.89 7.36 9.91
CA PHE A 33 -9.92 6.74 10.76
C PHE A 33 -10.69 7.78 11.58
N GLN A 34 -9.98 8.73 12.20
CA GLN A 34 -10.59 9.79 13.00
C GLN A 34 -11.44 10.72 12.11
N ILE A 35 -10.83 11.25 11.04
CA ILE A 35 -11.49 12.19 10.12
C ILE A 35 -12.72 11.56 9.46
N SER A 36 -12.62 10.31 9.00
CA SER A 36 -13.72 9.62 8.30
C SER A 36 -14.90 9.25 9.19
N THR A 37 -14.72 9.26 10.51
CA THR A 37 -15.76 8.92 11.50
C THR A 37 -16.18 10.10 12.35
N SER A 38 -15.73 11.33 12.03
CA SER A 38 -16.00 12.54 12.82
C SER A 38 -15.63 12.34 14.30
N ASP A 39 -14.42 11.83 14.53
CA ASP A 39 -13.84 11.58 15.87
C ASP A 39 -14.60 10.57 16.74
N LYS A 40 -15.52 9.81 16.15
CA LYS A 40 -16.17 8.67 16.82
C LYS A 40 -15.19 7.55 17.11
N ILE A 41 -14.10 7.43 16.36
CA ILE A 41 -12.99 6.54 16.71
C ILE A 41 -11.95 7.31 17.52
N GLN A 42 -11.69 6.85 18.74
CA GLN A 42 -10.65 7.42 19.61
C GLN A 42 -9.58 6.36 19.90
N PHE A 43 -8.32 6.69 19.62
CA PHE A 43 -7.20 5.79 19.88
C PHE A 43 -6.73 5.88 21.32
N ILE A 44 -6.57 4.73 21.98
CA ILE A 44 -6.10 4.63 23.38
C ILE A 44 -4.85 3.76 23.44
N GLY A 45 -3.98 4.06 24.41
CA GLY A 45 -2.74 3.32 24.66
C GLY A 45 -1.54 3.98 24.00
N LYS A 46 -0.39 3.30 24.07
CA LYS A 46 0.86 3.76 23.43
C LYS A 46 1.01 3.13 22.05
N ASN A 47 1.49 3.91 21.08
CA ASN A 47 1.87 3.44 19.75
C ASN A 47 3.19 2.66 19.80
N ILE A 48 3.22 1.53 20.50
CA ILE A 48 4.43 0.69 20.62
C ILE A 48 4.31 -0.44 19.61
N TYR A 49 5.10 -0.35 18.55
CA TYR A 49 5.23 -1.42 17.57
C TYR A 49 6.70 -1.62 17.21
N PHE A 50 7.28 -2.70 17.71
CA PHE A 50 8.68 -3.06 17.47
C PHE A 50 8.87 -4.00 16.27
N ILE A 51 7.79 -4.64 15.81
CA ILE A 51 7.87 -5.66 14.75
C ILE A 51 7.24 -5.10 13.48
N PRO A 52 7.98 -4.89 12.39
CA PRO A 52 7.40 -4.43 11.15
C PRO A 52 6.35 -5.41 10.59
N ASN A 53 5.36 -4.90 9.88
CA ASN A 53 4.27 -5.73 9.40
C ASN A 53 4.76 -6.70 8.30
N ILE A 54 4.69 -8.00 8.60
CA ILE A 54 5.17 -9.10 7.73
C ILE A 54 4.51 -9.09 6.34
N ILE A 55 3.32 -8.51 6.21
CA ILE A 55 2.59 -8.42 4.93
C ILE A 55 3.07 -7.21 4.12
N PHE A 56 3.21 -6.04 4.76
CA PHE A 56 3.54 -4.79 4.07
C PHE A 56 4.92 -4.82 3.41
N LEU A 57 5.92 -5.32 4.13
CA LEU A 57 7.31 -5.33 3.70
C LEU A 57 7.53 -6.04 2.34
N PRO A 58 7.19 -7.33 2.19
CA PRO A 58 7.40 -8.03 0.93
C PRO A 58 6.51 -7.50 -0.19
N ILE A 59 5.28 -7.04 0.11
CA ILE A 59 4.38 -6.50 -0.92
C ILE A 59 4.95 -5.20 -1.51
N LEU A 60 5.47 -4.29 -0.68
CA LEU A 60 6.11 -3.08 -1.20
C LEU A 60 7.36 -3.43 -2.03
N GLY A 61 8.21 -4.34 -1.54
CA GLY A 61 9.36 -4.83 -2.31
C GLY A 61 8.95 -5.34 -3.71
N LEU A 62 7.92 -6.19 -3.79
CA LEU A 62 7.40 -6.73 -5.05
C LEU A 62 6.80 -5.65 -5.96
N SER A 63 6.15 -4.63 -5.39
CA SER A 63 5.59 -3.52 -6.18
C SER A 63 6.66 -2.71 -6.89
N ILE A 64 7.78 -2.43 -6.21
CA ILE A 64 8.90 -1.68 -6.81
C ILE A 64 9.58 -2.51 -7.90
N VAL A 65 9.73 -3.82 -7.70
CA VAL A 65 10.18 -4.73 -8.77
C VAL A 65 9.24 -4.69 -9.97
N THR A 66 7.93 -4.74 -9.73
CA THR A 66 6.90 -4.66 -10.79
C THR A 66 7.01 -3.36 -11.58
N LEU A 67 7.13 -2.22 -10.88
CA LEU A 67 7.32 -0.91 -11.50
C LEU A 67 8.64 -0.84 -12.28
N SER A 68 9.73 -1.42 -11.76
CA SER A 68 11.02 -1.49 -12.47
C SER A 68 10.91 -2.29 -13.77
N ILE A 69 10.18 -3.40 -13.76
CA ILE A 69 9.92 -4.21 -14.97
C ILE A 69 9.13 -3.41 -16.00
N GLU A 70 8.07 -2.71 -15.59
CA GLU A 70 7.26 -1.89 -16.50
C GLU A 70 8.07 -0.75 -17.15
N ASN A 71 9.07 -0.24 -16.43
CA ASN A 71 9.83 0.95 -16.80
C ASN A 71 11.20 0.66 -17.45
N SER A 72 11.59 -0.61 -17.60
CA SER A 72 12.93 -1.00 -18.07
C SER A 72 13.33 -0.47 -19.47
N ASN A 73 12.35 -0.12 -20.31
CA ASN A 73 12.59 0.36 -21.69
C ASN A 73 11.91 1.72 -21.97
N LYS A 74 11.57 2.49 -20.93
CA LYS A 74 10.90 3.77 -21.07
C LYS A 74 11.86 4.93 -20.82
N ASN A 75 11.54 6.10 -21.36
CA ASN A 75 12.30 7.33 -21.09
C ASN A 75 11.97 7.88 -19.70
N ASN A 76 12.88 8.68 -19.12
CA ASN A 76 12.78 9.18 -17.74
C ASN A 76 11.45 9.89 -17.45
N PHE A 77 10.92 10.66 -18.41
CA PHE A 77 9.63 11.32 -18.27
C PHE A 77 8.47 10.32 -18.10
N GLN A 78 8.40 9.28 -18.94
CA GLN A 78 7.37 8.25 -18.78
C GLN A 78 7.54 7.45 -17.49
N ILE A 79 8.78 7.23 -17.04
CA ILE A 79 9.05 6.59 -15.74
C ILE A 79 8.45 7.41 -14.61
N PHE A 80 8.75 8.71 -14.58
CA PHE A 80 8.21 9.64 -13.58
C PHE A 80 6.68 9.63 -13.55
N ILE A 81 6.03 9.73 -14.72
CA ILE A 81 4.56 9.68 -14.82
C ILE A 81 3.98 8.37 -14.30
N ASN A 82 4.62 7.22 -14.57
CA ASN A 82 4.13 5.93 -14.05
C ASN A 82 4.27 5.83 -12.53
N ILE A 83 5.39 6.31 -11.98
CA ILE A 83 5.62 6.37 -10.52
C ILE A 83 4.56 7.27 -9.87
N LEU A 84 4.38 8.49 -10.38
CA LEU A 84 3.41 9.44 -9.86
C LEU A 84 1.98 8.86 -9.88
N ARG A 85 1.60 8.21 -10.98
CA ARG A 85 0.28 7.56 -11.09
C ARG A 85 0.11 6.43 -10.09
N SER A 86 1.13 5.58 -9.91
CA SER A 86 1.07 4.49 -8.93
C SER A 86 0.97 5.03 -7.50
N LEU A 87 1.72 6.09 -7.18
CA LEU A 87 1.69 6.75 -5.89
C LEU A 87 0.31 7.38 -5.60
N LEU A 88 -0.28 8.09 -6.58
CA LEU A 88 -1.63 8.63 -6.45
C LEU A 88 -2.68 7.54 -6.20
N LEU A 89 -2.63 6.45 -6.96
CA LEU A 89 -3.54 5.32 -6.76
C LEU A 89 -3.37 4.67 -5.39
N PHE A 90 -2.14 4.57 -4.91
CA PHE A 90 -1.85 4.05 -3.58
C PHE A 90 -2.48 4.91 -2.48
N PHE A 91 -2.27 6.22 -2.50
CA PHE A 91 -2.84 7.13 -1.50
C PHE A 91 -4.37 7.15 -1.54
N ILE A 92 -4.98 7.21 -2.73
CA ILE A 92 -6.44 7.12 -2.88
C ILE A 92 -6.95 5.81 -2.29
N SER A 93 -6.28 4.70 -2.58
CA SER A 93 -6.69 3.37 -2.08
C SER A 93 -6.58 3.28 -0.57
N ILE A 94 -5.50 3.77 0.04
CA ILE A 94 -5.34 3.79 1.50
C ILE A 94 -6.48 4.58 2.14
N ILE A 95 -6.77 5.78 1.63
CA ILE A 95 -7.83 6.64 2.18
C ILE A 95 -9.18 5.90 2.12
N LEU A 96 -9.53 5.35 0.97
CA LEU A 96 -10.81 4.66 0.77
C LEU A 96 -10.94 3.43 1.66
N ILE A 97 -9.94 2.54 1.66
CA ILE A 97 -9.98 1.30 2.44
C ILE A 97 -10.03 1.63 3.93
N SER A 98 -9.22 2.59 4.39
CA SER A 98 -9.21 3.01 5.79
C SER A 98 -10.54 3.63 6.22
N ALA A 99 -11.13 4.50 5.39
CA ALA A 99 -12.40 5.14 5.69
C ALA A 99 -13.56 4.12 5.73
N VAL A 100 -13.55 3.11 4.86
CA VAL A 100 -14.54 2.03 4.88
C VAL A 100 -14.37 1.17 6.14
N ASP A 101 -13.15 0.74 6.46
CA ASP A 101 -12.88 -0.07 7.67
C ASP A 101 -13.26 0.68 8.96
N ALA A 102 -12.93 1.97 9.04
CA ALA A 102 -13.30 2.82 10.16
C ALA A 102 -14.83 2.89 10.35
N LYS A 103 -15.58 3.12 9.27
CA LYS A 103 -17.05 3.18 9.34
C LYS A 103 -17.67 1.84 9.70
N LEU A 104 -17.17 0.73 9.15
CA LEU A 104 -17.64 -0.62 9.51
C LEU A 104 -17.44 -0.88 11.01
N LYS A 105 -16.27 -0.54 11.56
CA LYS A 105 -16.01 -0.65 12.99
C LYS A 105 -16.97 0.21 13.84
N VAL A 106 -17.35 1.41 13.39
CA VAL A 106 -18.34 2.21 14.14
C VAL A 106 -19.73 1.56 14.07
N ILE A 107 -20.14 1.07 12.90
CA ILE A 107 -21.46 0.42 12.69
C ILE A 107 -21.60 -0.87 13.51
N GLU A 108 -20.54 -1.69 13.57
CA GLU A 108 -20.51 -2.93 14.35
C GLU A 108 -20.56 -2.68 15.87
N CYS A 109 -20.39 -1.44 16.32
CA CYS A 109 -20.39 -1.15 17.74
C CYS A 109 -21.82 -1.07 18.29
N THR A 110 -22.34 -2.22 18.72
CA THR A 110 -23.67 -2.32 19.35
C THR A 110 -23.71 -1.80 20.79
N ALA A 111 -22.56 -1.60 21.44
CA ALA A 111 -22.42 -1.20 22.84
C ALA A 111 -21.64 0.12 23.05
N CYS A 112 -21.42 0.91 22.00
CA CYS A 112 -20.70 2.18 22.13
C CYS A 112 -21.58 3.24 22.81
N ILE A 113 -21.03 3.89 23.85
CA ILE A 113 -21.63 5.06 24.49
C ILE A 113 -21.58 6.22 23.47
N ASP A 114 -22.73 6.78 23.12
CA ASP A 114 -22.89 7.87 22.14
C ASP A 114 -22.26 7.59 20.75
N GLY A 115 -22.06 6.32 20.41
CA GLY A 115 -21.42 5.91 19.16
C GLY A 115 -19.90 6.13 19.11
N ILE A 116 -19.26 6.41 20.26
CA ILE A 116 -17.80 6.54 20.36
C ILE A 116 -17.16 5.17 20.59
N ARG A 117 -16.33 4.73 19.63
CA ARG A 117 -15.55 3.49 19.70
C ARG A 117 -14.10 3.80 20.08
N LYS A 118 -13.70 3.34 21.26
CA LYS A 118 -12.30 3.36 21.70
C LYS A 118 -11.56 2.16 21.08
N LEU A 119 -10.46 2.42 20.39
CA LEU A 119 -9.66 1.41 19.69
C LEU A 119 -8.21 1.48 20.18
N ASN A 120 -7.59 0.33 20.43
CA ASN A 120 -6.14 0.32 20.61
C ASN A 120 -5.46 0.48 19.25
N TRP A 121 -4.26 1.06 19.29
CA TRP A 121 -3.42 1.24 18.11
C TRP A 121 -3.20 -0.06 17.32
N ASN A 122 -3.17 -1.20 18.00
CA ASN A 122 -2.90 -2.51 17.42
C ASN A 122 -4.14 -3.22 16.86
N ASP A 123 -5.34 -2.67 17.07
CA ASP A 123 -6.61 -3.26 16.61
C ASP A 123 -6.90 -2.96 15.13
N ILE A 124 -6.05 -2.15 14.49
CA ILE A 124 -6.09 -1.87 13.05
C ILE A 124 -5.19 -2.87 12.32
N ASN A 125 -5.73 -3.48 11.27
CA ASN A 125 -4.99 -4.38 10.40
C ASN A 125 -4.18 -3.60 9.35
N TYR A 126 -3.16 -2.83 9.78
CA TYR A 126 -2.36 -1.98 8.89
C TYR A 126 -1.75 -2.74 7.70
N GLY A 127 -1.29 -3.97 7.93
CA GLY A 127 -0.72 -4.81 6.88
C GLY A 127 -1.70 -5.11 5.74
N ILE A 128 -2.97 -5.35 6.09
CA ILE A 128 -4.01 -5.61 5.09
C ILE A 128 -4.35 -4.33 4.34
N ILE A 129 -4.53 -3.20 5.05
CA ILE A 129 -4.84 -1.90 4.44
C ILE A 129 -3.73 -1.49 3.47
N LEU A 130 -2.47 -1.50 3.93
CA LEU A 130 -1.32 -1.11 3.11
C LEU A 130 -1.06 -2.11 1.99
N GLY A 131 -1.10 -3.41 2.29
CA GLY A 131 -0.87 -4.47 1.31
C GLY A 131 -1.89 -4.43 0.18
N SER A 132 -3.18 -4.35 0.50
CA SER A 132 -4.26 -4.23 -0.51
C SER A 132 -4.15 -2.94 -1.33
N SER A 133 -3.82 -1.82 -0.69
CA SER A 133 -3.62 -0.54 -1.38
C SER A 133 -2.45 -0.59 -2.37
N ILE A 134 -1.34 -1.25 -2.01
CA ILE A 134 -0.21 -1.48 -2.94
C ILE A 134 -0.64 -2.40 -4.08
N LEU A 135 -1.36 -3.49 -3.79
CA LEU A 135 -1.83 -4.40 -4.84
C LEU A 135 -2.70 -3.66 -5.86
N ILE A 136 -3.61 -2.78 -5.40
CA ILE A 136 -4.42 -1.94 -6.29
C ILE A 136 -3.55 -0.99 -7.11
N SER A 137 -2.55 -0.35 -6.49
CA SER A 137 -1.71 0.64 -7.15
C SER A 137 -0.83 0.09 -8.28
N ILE A 138 -0.51 -1.22 -8.24
CA ILE A 138 0.28 -1.90 -9.29
C ILE A 138 -0.55 -2.55 -10.38
N ILE A 139 -1.88 -2.64 -10.25
CA ILE A 139 -2.76 -3.24 -11.28
C ILE A 139 -2.50 -2.65 -12.67
N PRO A 140 -2.43 -1.31 -12.86
CA PRO A 140 -2.19 -0.73 -14.18
C PRO A 140 -0.83 -1.12 -14.77
N SER A 141 0.17 -1.32 -13.92
CA SER A 141 1.51 -1.76 -14.30
C SER A 141 1.50 -3.22 -14.77
N LEU A 142 0.83 -4.10 -14.00
CA LEU A 142 0.65 -5.51 -14.35
C LEU A 142 -0.07 -5.69 -15.69
N ILE A 143 -1.14 -4.92 -15.93
CA ILE A 143 -1.90 -4.96 -17.20
C ILE A 143 -0.98 -4.58 -18.38
N LYS A 144 -0.19 -3.50 -18.25
CA LYS A 144 0.74 -3.07 -19.31
C LYS A 144 1.83 -4.10 -19.57
N ILE A 145 2.42 -4.70 -18.53
CA ILE A 145 3.43 -5.75 -18.68
C ILE A 145 2.85 -6.95 -19.46
N LYS A 146 1.63 -7.40 -19.11
CA LYS A 146 0.96 -8.50 -19.82
C LYS A 146 0.71 -8.17 -21.29
N LYS A 147 0.22 -6.97 -21.59
CA LYS A 147 -0.05 -6.51 -22.98
C LYS A 147 1.23 -6.47 -23.83
N THR A 148 2.32 -5.94 -23.29
CA THR A 148 3.62 -5.88 -23.99
C THR A 148 4.17 -7.27 -24.30
N ASN A 149 4.08 -8.20 -23.34
CA ASN A 149 4.55 -9.57 -23.54
C ASN A 149 3.71 -10.33 -24.57
N SER A 150 2.39 -10.12 -24.60
CA SER A 150 1.52 -10.70 -25.63
C SER A 150 1.83 -10.17 -27.03
N LYS A 151 2.04 -8.85 -27.19
CA LYS A 151 2.42 -8.27 -28.48
C LYS A 151 3.77 -8.79 -28.98
N LYS A 152 4.75 -8.94 -28.08
CA LYS A 152 6.07 -9.49 -28.43
C LYS A 152 5.98 -10.95 -28.88
N ARG A 153 5.08 -11.74 -28.29
CA ARG A 153 4.87 -13.15 -28.68
C ARG A 153 4.25 -13.28 -30.08
N ASN A 154 3.32 -12.40 -30.45
CA ASN A 154 2.66 -12.41 -31.76
C ASN A 154 3.54 -11.86 -32.91
N LEU A 155 4.69 -11.24 -32.62
CA LEU A 155 5.66 -10.78 -33.62
C LEU A 155 6.73 -11.84 -33.95
N ILE A 156 6.71 -12.98 -33.25
CA ILE A 156 7.67 -14.09 -33.39
C ILE A 156 7.06 -15.25 -34.20
N PHE A 157 5.76 -15.18 -34.52
CA PHE A 157 5.04 -16.05 -35.44
C PHE A 157 4.63 -15.25 -36.67
#